data_AF-A0A3N9TT02-F1
#
_entry.id   AF-A0A3N9TT02-F1
#
_cell.length_a   1.000
_cell.length_b   1.000
_cell.length_c   1.000
_cell.angle_alpha   90.00
_cell.angle_beta   90.00
_cell.angle_gamma   90.00
#
_symmetry.space_group_name_H-M   'P 1'
#
loop_
_entity.id
_entity.type
_entity.pdbx_description
1 polymer ?
#
loop_
_entity_poly.entity_id
_entity_poly.type
_entity_poly.pdbx_seq_one_letter_code
_entity_poly.pdbx_strand_id
1 'polypeptide(L)'
;MTRLAKTKTAFVAKNLLIGSGTQVIFLILSFINRTVFIYFLGKEYLGLDALFTNILMVLSFAELGIGNAIIFSLYKSMVDKNKARIKAIMALYAKAYRIIGLTVFIVGLLIMPFLNLFIKNPPNIPENIYIIYFLFLLNTAISYLFSYKKAIFSADQKEYVINVSQQIFFLIQSVVQLTYLYITRDYIGFIVIQVVGTFGLNVFLAIYANKKYAYLKGKTTEKLEKAEVKTIFQNVKALAMYKFGSIIMNGTDSIIIAAFLGLSVVGIYSNYLLIIAAVVTVLSRALNSITGSIGHLNNANDDAKKEQVFKQLFFIVAWIYFLLSIILFNVINPFITLWIGESFILGTGTVLAIVGSFYVNGMQFPGYTYRTTMGLFRQGRYVPIAMAVLNIILSIIFAIHFGLTGVIVATIISRLVTTTIIDPYLVYRFGFKKKVGSYFKMYLGYAVITAIAFAASIPVMNWIYQGTWLTLILGAGTLFILLNITYFAIFYKKAECQAIIRRVKSIVKRQLA
;
A
#
# COMPACT_ATOMS: atom_id res chain seq x y z
N MET A 1 28.35 -25.93 -1.19
CA MET A 1 27.68 -24.59 -1.16
C MET A 1 28.73 -23.52 -0.96
N THR A 2 29.02 -22.72 -2.00
CA THR A 2 30.12 -21.75 -2.03
C THR A 2 29.92 -20.58 -1.06
N ARG A 3 31.03 -20.00 -0.58
CA ARG A 3 31.10 -18.85 0.37
C ARG A 3 30.20 -17.66 -0.04
N LEU A 4 29.93 -17.51 -1.34
CA LEU A 4 29.01 -16.53 -1.95
C LEU A 4 27.52 -16.78 -1.61
N ALA A 5 27.10 -18.04 -1.50
CA ALA A 5 25.74 -18.40 -1.10
C ALA A 5 25.52 -18.05 0.38
N LYS A 6 26.51 -18.34 1.26
CA LYS A 6 26.47 -17.95 2.68
C LYS A 6 26.35 -16.42 2.88
N THR A 7 27.00 -15.61 2.04
CA THR A 7 26.92 -14.13 2.13
C THR A 7 25.56 -13.60 1.69
N LYS A 8 24.99 -14.13 0.59
CA LYS A 8 23.65 -13.72 0.13
C LYS A 8 22.56 -14.04 1.17
N THR A 9 22.61 -15.21 1.80
CA THR A 9 21.64 -15.58 2.84
C THR A 9 21.77 -14.69 4.08
N ALA A 10 22.99 -14.30 4.47
CA ALA A 10 23.22 -13.37 5.59
C ALA A 10 22.68 -11.95 5.29
N PHE A 11 22.84 -11.45 4.07
CA PHE A 11 22.26 -10.15 3.66
C PHE A 11 20.73 -10.20 3.62
N VAL A 12 20.13 -11.29 3.13
CA VAL A 12 18.67 -11.48 3.10
C VAL A 12 18.10 -11.57 4.52
N ALA A 13 18.72 -12.34 5.42
CA ALA A 13 18.30 -12.43 6.82
C ALA A 13 18.45 -11.10 7.56
N LYS A 14 19.56 -10.38 7.34
CA LYS A 14 19.77 -9.03 7.89
C LYS A 14 18.72 -8.04 7.36
N ASN A 15 18.39 -8.09 6.06
CA ASN A 15 17.35 -7.24 5.47
C ASN A 15 15.96 -7.56 6.01
N LEU A 16 15.64 -8.83 6.26
CA LEU A 16 14.35 -9.24 6.84
C LEU A 16 14.21 -8.81 8.30
N LEU A 17 15.25 -9.02 9.12
CA LEU A 17 15.24 -8.65 10.54
C LEU A 17 15.25 -7.13 10.74
N ILE A 18 16.21 -6.43 10.12
CA ILE A 18 16.29 -4.96 10.19
C ILE A 18 15.05 -4.34 9.55
N GLY A 19 14.63 -4.83 8.38
CA GLY A 19 13.46 -4.30 7.69
C GLY A 19 12.15 -4.52 8.43
N SER A 20 12.02 -5.57 9.25
CA SER A 20 10.80 -5.85 10.03
C SER A 20 10.78 -5.11 11.37
N GLY A 21 11.90 -5.11 12.11
CA GLY A 21 12.00 -4.36 13.37
C GLY A 21 11.82 -2.86 13.16
N THR A 22 12.41 -2.32 12.10
CA THR A 22 12.25 -0.89 11.77
C THR A 22 10.84 -0.51 11.31
N GLN A 23 10.09 -1.45 10.73
CA GLN A 23 8.70 -1.19 10.35
C GLN A 23 7.81 -0.98 11.57
N VAL A 24 8.02 -1.76 12.63
CA VAL A 24 7.26 -1.62 13.87
C VAL A 24 7.52 -0.25 14.49
N ILE A 25 8.79 0.18 14.54
CA ILE A 25 9.16 1.53 15.00
C ILE A 25 8.47 2.60 14.16
N PHE A 26 8.48 2.47 12.83
CA PHE A 26 7.81 3.39 11.92
C PHE A 26 6.30 3.48 12.16
N LEU A 27 5.64 2.35 12.41
CA LEU A 27 4.21 2.32 12.73
C LEU A 27 3.94 3.05 14.05
N ILE A 28 4.71 2.76 15.11
CA ILE A 28 4.56 3.43 16.42
C ILE A 28 4.74 4.95 16.26
N LEU A 29 5.79 5.40 15.57
CA LEU A 29 6.01 6.82 15.30
C LEU A 29 4.88 7.46 14.49
N SER A 30 4.29 6.72 13.54
CA SER A 30 3.15 7.21 12.75
C SER A 30 1.91 7.43 13.63
N PHE A 31 1.66 6.55 14.61
CA PHE A 31 0.59 6.72 15.59
C PHE A 31 0.86 7.88 16.55
N ILE A 32 2.10 8.02 17.04
CA ILE A 32 2.50 9.16 17.90
C ILE A 32 2.31 10.48 17.14
N ASN A 33 2.85 10.59 15.93
CA ASN A 33 2.66 11.76 15.07
C ASN A 33 1.19 12.07 14.86
N ARG A 34 0.37 11.05 14.56
CA ARG A 34 -1.07 11.23 14.36
C ARG A 34 -1.76 11.75 15.63
N THR A 35 -1.40 11.22 16.80
CA THR A 35 -1.97 11.62 18.10
C THR A 35 -1.68 13.09 18.40
N VAL A 36 -0.41 13.49 18.27
CA VAL A 36 0.02 14.85 18.55
C VAL A 36 -0.59 15.83 17.54
N PHE A 37 -0.62 15.46 16.26
CA PHE A 37 -1.27 16.27 15.22
C PHE A 37 -2.74 16.53 15.56
N ILE A 38 -3.48 15.48 15.95
CA ILE A 38 -4.88 15.59 16.35
C ILE A 38 -5.05 16.52 17.53
N TYR A 39 -4.21 16.34 18.56
CA TYR A 39 -4.32 17.10 19.81
C TYR A 39 -4.09 18.60 19.60
N PHE A 40 -3.15 18.99 18.74
CA PHE A 40 -2.81 20.40 18.53
C PHE A 40 -3.58 21.08 17.39
N LEU A 41 -3.91 20.35 16.31
CA LEU A 41 -4.49 20.94 15.10
C LEU A 41 -5.95 20.51 14.87
N GLY A 42 -6.29 19.26 15.18
CA GLY A 42 -7.66 18.74 15.02
C GLY A 42 -7.98 18.16 13.63
N LYS A 43 -9.28 17.95 13.36
CA LYS A 43 -9.78 17.10 12.26
C LYS A 43 -9.65 17.72 10.88
N GLU A 44 -9.83 19.03 10.75
CA GLU A 44 -9.85 19.68 9.44
C GLU A 44 -8.46 19.74 8.81
N TYR A 45 -7.43 20.02 9.62
CA TYR A 45 -6.03 19.90 9.17
C TYR A 45 -5.68 18.48 8.76
N LEU A 46 -6.19 17.46 9.46
CA LEU A 46 -6.01 16.06 9.04
C LEU A 46 -6.69 15.77 7.70
N GLY A 47 -7.91 16.29 7.53
CA GLY A 47 -8.63 16.18 6.27
C GLY A 47 -7.88 16.87 5.13
N LEU A 48 -7.28 18.03 5.40
CA LEU A 48 -6.50 18.80 4.43
C LEU A 48 -5.21 18.07 4.04
N ASP A 49 -4.47 17.53 5.02
CA ASP A 49 -3.28 16.70 4.81
C ASP A 49 -3.60 15.49 3.91
N ALA A 50 -4.69 14.78 4.21
CA ALA A 50 -5.16 13.65 3.43
C ALA A 50 -5.63 14.05 2.02
N LEU A 51 -6.37 15.16 1.89
CA LEU A 51 -6.84 15.66 0.60
C LEU A 51 -5.66 16.02 -0.31
N PHE A 52 -4.74 16.86 0.16
CA PHE A 52 -3.62 17.34 -0.64
C PHE A 52 -2.64 16.23 -0.98
N THR A 53 -2.35 15.33 -0.03
CA THR A 53 -1.57 14.12 -0.30
C THR A 53 -2.19 13.30 -1.43
N ASN A 54 -3.51 13.11 -1.44
CA ASN A 54 -4.20 12.32 -2.46
C ASN A 54 -4.30 13.02 -3.82
N ILE A 55 -4.56 14.33 -3.87
CA ILE A 55 -4.49 15.11 -5.11
C ILE A 55 -3.10 14.95 -5.75
N LEU A 56 -2.04 15.11 -4.96
CA LEU A 56 -0.67 15.00 -5.44
C LEU A 56 -0.28 13.55 -5.78
N MET A 57 -0.84 12.55 -5.10
CA MET A 57 -0.68 11.14 -5.45
C MET A 57 -1.26 10.84 -6.84
N VAL A 58 -2.44 11.39 -7.15
CA VAL A 58 -3.03 11.26 -8.49
C VAL A 58 -2.17 11.95 -9.55
N LEU A 59 -1.61 13.13 -9.27
CA LEU A 59 -0.66 13.82 -10.16
C LEU A 59 0.66 13.08 -10.36
N SER A 60 1.11 12.38 -9.32
CA SER A 60 2.32 11.54 -9.34
C SER A 60 2.22 10.37 -10.33
N PHE A 61 1.05 10.18 -10.96
CA PHE A 61 0.87 9.37 -12.17
C PHE A 61 1.99 9.58 -13.21
N ALA A 62 2.47 10.82 -13.37
CA ALA A 62 3.52 11.16 -14.32
C ALA A 62 4.82 10.33 -14.13
N GLU A 63 5.07 9.76 -12.94
CA GLU A 63 6.25 8.95 -12.66
C GLU A 63 6.13 7.46 -13.07
N LEU A 64 4.91 6.94 -13.26
CA LEU A 64 4.54 5.57 -12.88
C LEU A 64 5.27 4.38 -13.49
N GLY A 65 6.00 4.56 -14.58
CA GLY A 65 6.80 3.49 -15.18
C GLY A 65 8.31 3.67 -15.02
N ILE A 66 8.74 4.89 -14.67
CA ILE A 66 10.10 5.34 -14.89
C ILE A 66 11.05 4.71 -13.89
N GLY A 67 10.75 4.76 -12.59
CA GLY A 67 11.58 4.13 -11.55
C GLY A 67 11.90 2.65 -11.81
N ASN A 68 10.89 1.85 -12.15
CA ASN A 68 11.08 0.42 -12.42
C ASN A 68 11.79 0.15 -13.75
N ALA A 69 11.49 0.93 -14.79
CA ALA A 69 12.21 0.85 -16.06
C ALA A 69 13.70 1.18 -15.88
N ILE A 70 14.04 2.14 -15.01
CA ILE A 70 15.43 2.48 -14.65
C ILE A 70 16.14 1.27 -14.09
N ILE A 71 15.56 0.71 -13.03
CA ILE A 71 16.16 -0.41 -12.31
C ILE A 71 16.36 -1.58 -13.28
N PHE A 72 15.37 -1.87 -14.13
CA PHE A 72 15.47 -2.91 -15.15
C PHE A 72 16.59 -2.63 -16.18
N SER A 73 16.67 -1.42 -16.73
CA SER A 73 17.73 -1.02 -17.68
C SER A 73 19.12 -1.06 -17.04
N LEU A 74 19.22 -0.74 -15.75
CA LEU A 74 20.47 -0.77 -15.00
C LEU A 74 20.93 -2.20 -14.69
N TYR A 75 20.03 -3.16 -14.47
CA TYR A 75 20.42 -4.52 -14.07
C TYR A 75 21.44 -5.16 -15.01
N LYS A 76 21.18 -5.16 -16.31
CA LYS A 76 22.11 -5.73 -17.30
C LYS A 76 23.47 -5.02 -17.24
N SER A 77 23.46 -3.69 -17.25
CA SER A 77 24.68 -2.87 -17.25
C SER A 77 25.51 -3.03 -15.95
N MET A 78 24.84 -3.28 -14.82
CA MET A 78 25.48 -3.55 -13.53
C MET A 78 26.16 -4.93 -13.50
N VAL A 79 25.53 -5.95 -14.09
CA VAL A 79 26.14 -7.29 -14.25
C VAL A 79 27.37 -7.22 -15.16
N ASP A 80 27.22 -6.53 -16.30
CA ASP A 80 28.29 -6.35 -17.29
C ASP A 80 29.39 -5.38 -16.80
N LYS A 81 29.20 -4.75 -15.62
CA LYS A 81 30.08 -3.73 -15.03
C LYS A 81 30.41 -2.57 -15.98
N ASN A 82 29.54 -2.30 -16.96
CA ASN A 82 29.73 -1.23 -17.93
C ASN A 82 29.38 0.13 -17.33
N LYS A 83 30.38 0.75 -16.67
CA LYS A 83 30.24 2.04 -15.97
C LYS A 83 29.80 3.18 -16.89
N ALA A 84 30.26 3.18 -18.15
CA ALA A 84 29.96 4.23 -19.10
C ALA A 84 28.48 4.17 -19.54
N ARG A 85 27.99 2.96 -19.83
CA ARG A 85 26.56 2.71 -20.06
C ARG A 85 25.69 3.04 -18.85
N ILE A 86 26.10 2.65 -17.64
CA ILE A 86 25.39 3.03 -16.40
C ILE A 86 25.29 4.56 -16.30
N LYS A 87 26.38 5.29 -16.57
CA LYS A 87 26.39 6.75 -16.54
C LYS A 87 25.46 7.36 -17.58
N ALA A 88 25.43 6.82 -18.80
CA ALA A 88 24.54 7.24 -19.88
C ALA A 88 23.05 7.01 -19.53
N ILE A 89 22.74 5.84 -18.98
CA ILE A 89 21.41 5.51 -18.45
C ILE A 89 21.00 6.49 -17.35
N MET A 90 21.86 6.70 -16.35
CA MET A 90 21.59 7.62 -15.25
C MET A 90 21.39 9.08 -15.73
N ALA A 91 22.10 9.52 -16.76
CA ALA A 91 21.93 10.85 -17.35
C ALA A 91 20.58 11.00 -18.08
N LEU A 92 20.17 9.99 -18.85
CA LEU A 92 18.85 9.95 -19.49
C LEU A 92 17.74 10.08 -18.44
N TYR A 93 17.86 9.32 -17.35
CA TYR A 93 16.85 9.30 -16.30
C TYR A 93 16.88 10.52 -15.39
N ALA A 94 18.03 11.16 -15.20
CA ALA A 94 18.10 12.47 -14.57
C ALA A 94 17.29 13.50 -15.36
N LYS A 95 17.37 13.48 -16.70
CA LYS A 95 16.55 14.34 -17.57
C LYS A 95 15.07 13.99 -17.44
N ALA A 96 14.72 12.70 -17.48
CA ALA A 96 13.34 12.26 -17.32
C ALA A 96 12.72 12.72 -15.99
N TYR A 97 13.41 12.52 -14.86
CA TYR A 97 12.91 12.91 -13.54
C TYR A 97 12.77 14.42 -13.35
N ARG A 98 13.64 15.23 -13.96
CA ARG A 98 13.47 16.69 -13.98
C ARG A 98 12.24 17.12 -14.75
N ILE A 99 11.98 16.49 -15.90
CA ILE A 99 10.77 16.75 -16.69
C ILE A 99 9.54 16.33 -15.87
N ILE A 100 9.53 15.16 -15.24
CA ILE A 100 8.41 14.72 -14.37
C ILE A 100 8.18 15.73 -13.25
N GLY A 101 9.22 16.10 -12.50
CA GLY A 101 9.10 17.05 -11.39
C GLY A 101 8.56 18.41 -11.85
N LEU A 102 9.02 18.91 -13.00
CA LEU A 102 8.52 20.15 -13.59
C LEU A 102 7.05 20.00 -14.06
N THR A 103 6.70 18.90 -14.70
CA THR A 103 5.31 18.63 -15.12
C THR A 103 4.38 18.55 -13.92
N VAL A 104 4.76 17.81 -12.86
CA VAL A 104 3.97 17.72 -11.62
C VAL A 104 3.82 19.10 -10.98
N PHE A 105 4.89 19.89 -10.94
CA PHE A 105 4.84 21.25 -10.41
C PHE A 105 3.91 22.16 -11.22
N ILE A 106 4.03 22.20 -12.55
CA ILE A 106 3.19 23.02 -13.42
C ILE A 106 1.72 22.58 -13.33
N VAL A 107 1.44 21.28 -13.47
CA VAL A 107 0.05 20.78 -13.41
C VAL A 107 -0.55 21.00 -12.01
N GLY A 108 0.25 20.85 -10.94
CA GLY A 108 -0.20 21.18 -9.59
C GLY A 108 -0.54 22.66 -9.43
N LEU A 109 0.27 23.57 -9.98
CA LEU A 109 -0.06 25.01 -10.00
C LEU A 109 -1.36 25.30 -10.77
N LEU A 110 -1.64 24.56 -11.85
CA LEU A 110 -2.89 24.69 -12.60
C LEU A 110 -4.12 24.19 -11.82
N ILE A 111 -3.94 23.30 -10.84
CA ILE A 111 -5.02 22.82 -9.96
C ILE A 111 -5.33 23.83 -8.85
N MET A 112 -4.34 24.62 -8.44
CA MET A 112 -4.45 25.63 -7.38
C MET A 112 -5.71 26.51 -7.47
N PRO A 113 -6.10 27.13 -8.61
CA PRO A 113 -7.33 27.93 -8.68
C PRO A 113 -8.62 27.11 -8.48
N PHE A 114 -8.58 25.79 -8.66
CA PHE A 114 -9.73 24.89 -8.53
C PHE A 114 -9.80 24.22 -7.14
N LEU A 115 -8.95 24.60 -6.18
CA LEU A 115 -8.95 23.99 -4.84
C LEU A 115 -10.30 24.07 -4.13
N ASN A 116 -11.03 25.16 -4.36
CA ASN A 116 -12.37 25.37 -3.79
C ASN A 116 -13.40 24.35 -4.31
N LEU A 117 -13.18 23.72 -5.47
CA LEU A 117 -14.06 22.64 -5.95
C LEU A 117 -13.87 21.33 -5.18
N PHE A 118 -12.70 21.15 -4.55
CA PHE A 118 -12.39 19.95 -3.78
C PHE A 118 -12.72 20.08 -2.29
N ILE A 119 -13.09 21.28 -1.84
CA ILE A 119 -13.35 21.59 -0.44
C ILE A 119 -14.80 22.10 -0.34
N LYS A 120 -15.70 21.26 0.18
CA LYS A 120 -17.15 21.56 0.23
C LYS A 120 -17.48 22.90 0.90
N ASN A 121 -16.85 23.17 2.05
CA ASN A 121 -17.10 24.34 2.88
C ASN A 121 -15.75 24.98 3.23
N PRO A 122 -15.68 26.32 3.39
CA PRO A 122 -14.48 26.97 3.91
C PRO A 122 -14.03 26.28 5.20
N PRO A 123 -12.78 25.81 5.28
CA PRO A 123 -12.27 25.20 6.49
C PRO A 123 -12.18 26.27 7.59
N ASN A 124 -12.40 25.85 8.84
CA ASN A 124 -12.07 26.61 10.03
C ASN A 124 -10.55 26.54 10.29
N ILE A 125 -9.78 26.96 9.28
CA ILE A 125 -8.32 27.02 9.26
C ILE A 125 -7.96 28.48 8.98
N PRO A 126 -7.28 29.18 9.92
CA PRO A 126 -6.92 30.59 9.75
C PRO A 126 -5.86 30.80 8.67
N GLU A 127 -5.02 29.80 8.41
CA GLU A 127 -3.97 29.88 7.41
C GLU A 127 -4.50 29.79 5.97
N ASN A 128 -3.74 30.38 5.05
CA ASN A 128 -4.09 30.37 3.64
C ASN A 128 -3.91 28.96 3.03
N ILE A 129 -5.03 28.34 2.66
CA ILE A 129 -5.08 27.00 2.04
C ILE A 129 -4.21 26.87 0.77
N TYR A 130 -4.05 27.97 0.03
CA TYR A 130 -3.24 28.00 -1.19
C TYR A 130 -1.75 27.90 -0.87
N ILE A 131 -1.29 28.52 0.22
CA ILE A 131 0.09 28.39 0.71
C ILE A 131 0.34 26.96 1.18
N ILE A 132 -0.60 26.39 1.94
CA ILE A 132 -0.52 25.00 2.40
C ILE A 132 -0.40 24.05 1.20
N TYR A 133 -1.31 24.17 0.21
CA TYR A 133 -1.26 23.35 -0.99
C TYR A 133 0.06 23.53 -1.76
N PHE A 134 0.54 24.77 -1.89
CA PHE A 134 1.81 25.05 -2.56
C PHE A 134 2.99 24.37 -1.86
N LEU A 135 3.04 24.34 -0.53
CA LEU A 135 4.08 23.63 0.21
C LEU A 135 4.01 22.11 0.00
N PHE A 136 2.81 21.53 -0.04
CA PHE A 136 2.62 20.12 -0.39
C PHE A 136 3.10 19.83 -1.82
N LEU A 137 2.72 20.69 -2.78
CA LEU A 137 3.14 20.58 -4.18
C LEU A 137 4.66 20.68 -4.31
N LEU A 138 5.27 21.63 -3.60
CA LEU A 138 6.72 21.81 -3.56
C LEU A 138 7.40 20.57 -3.00
N ASN A 139 6.89 20.01 -1.90
CA ASN A 139 7.39 18.78 -1.31
C ASN A 139 7.41 17.62 -2.32
N THR A 140 6.28 17.42 -3.01
CA THR A 140 6.15 16.38 -4.04
C THR A 140 7.08 16.64 -5.23
N ALA A 141 7.14 17.86 -5.76
CA ALA A 141 7.99 18.22 -6.90
C ALA A 141 9.49 18.01 -6.60
N ILE A 142 9.94 18.45 -5.41
CA ILE A 142 11.34 18.29 -4.96
C ILE A 142 11.72 16.82 -4.84
N SER A 143 10.78 15.96 -4.43
CA SER A 143 11.04 14.52 -4.25
C SER A 143 11.55 13.84 -5.54
N TYR A 144 11.20 14.36 -6.72
CA TYR A 144 11.62 13.82 -8.02
C TYR A 144 13.05 14.18 -8.42
N LEU A 145 13.58 15.33 -7.99
CA LEU A 145 14.83 15.90 -8.52
C LEU A 145 16.03 14.95 -8.39
N PHE A 146 16.06 14.13 -7.33
CA PHE A 146 17.16 13.22 -7.02
C PHE A 146 16.79 11.74 -7.07
N SER A 147 15.55 11.39 -7.47
CA SER A 147 15.07 10.00 -7.48
C SER A 147 15.92 9.07 -8.35
N TYR A 148 16.45 9.55 -9.48
CA TYR A 148 17.36 8.77 -10.33
C TYR A 148 18.59 8.26 -9.59
N LYS A 149 19.13 9.03 -8.62
CA LYS A 149 20.28 8.60 -7.81
C LYS A 149 19.93 7.60 -6.73
N LYS A 150 18.67 7.55 -6.30
CA LYS A 150 18.20 6.50 -5.39
C LYS A 150 18.12 5.16 -6.13
N ALA A 151 17.67 5.19 -7.39
CA ALA A 151 17.44 4.00 -8.21
C ALA A 151 18.70 3.12 -8.40
N ILE A 152 19.92 3.70 -8.39
CA ILE A 152 21.15 2.90 -8.48
C ILE A 152 21.34 1.96 -7.29
N PHE A 153 20.91 2.34 -6.09
CA PHE A 153 20.99 1.46 -4.93
C PHE A 153 20.07 0.26 -5.11
N SER A 154 18.85 0.46 -5.62
CA SER A 154 17.93 -0.64 -5.93
C SER A 154 18.48 -1.55 -7.03
N ALA A 155 19.06 -0.98 -8.09
CA ALA A 155 19.73 -1.75 -9.15
C ALA A 155 20.95 -2.55 -8.63
N ASP A 156 21.64 -2.05 -7.61
CA ASP A 156 22.75 -2.72 -6.92
C ASP A 156 22.29 -3.61 -5.75
N GLN A 157 20.98 -3.90 -5.62
CA GLN A 157 20.39 -4.70 -4.53
C GLN A 157 20.69 -4.18 -3.12
N LYS A 158 20.91 -2.87 -2.97
CA LYS A 158 21.21 -2.17 -1.72
C LYS A 158 20.04 -1.32 -1.25
N GLU A 159 18.83 -1.82 -1.42
CA GLU A 159 17.58 -1.14 -1.03
C GLU A 159 17.52 -0.82 0.47
N TYR A 160 18.23 -1.60 1.31
CA TYR A 160 18.40 -1.29 2.73
C TYR A 160 18.99 0.11 2.99
N VAL A 161 19.83 0.64 2.09
CA VAL A 161 20.40 2.00 2.21
C VAL A 161 19.27 3.02 2.13
N ILE A 162 18.36 2.85 1.18
CA ILE A 162 17.22 3.73 0.99
C ILE A 162 16.30 3.64 2.21
N ASN A 163 15.92 2.41 2.60
CA ASN A 163 14.96 2.17 3.68
C ASN A 163 15.47 2.70 5.03
N VAL A 164 16.73 2.41 5.39
CA VAL A 164 17.31 2.89 6.66
C VAL A 164 17.44 4.41 6.64
N SER A 165 17.87 5.02 5.53
CA SER A 165 17.97 6.48 5.43
C SER A 165 16.59 7.13 5.57
N GLN A 166 15.57 6.60 4.90
CA GLN A 166 14.19 7.09 5.01
C GLN A 166 13.69 7.06 6.46
N GLN A 167 13.93 5.97 7.18
CA GLN A 167 13.49 5.82 8.57
C GLN A 167 14.21 6.77 9.52
N ILE A 168 15.53 6.95 9.35
CA ILE A 168 16.31 7.89 10.16
C ILE A 168 15.82 9.32 9.91
N PHE A 169 15.67 9.73 8.66
CA PHE A 169 15.17 11.07 8.32
C PHE A 169 13.73 11.27 8.78
N PHE A 170 12.87 10.25 8.66
CA PHE A 170 11.51 10.30 9.17
C PHE A 170 11.48 10.45 10.69
N LEU A 171 12.32 9.73 11.43
CA LEU A 171 12.44 9.87 12.88
C LEU A 171 12.88 11.29 13.27
N ILE A 172 13.97 11.79 12.66
CA ILE A 172 14.49 13.14 12.92
C ILE A 172 13.41 14.19 12.60
N GLN A 173 12.82 14.11 11.41
CA GLN A 173 11.77 15.02 10.97
C GLN A 173 10.59 15.00 11.93
N SER A 174 10.13 13.81 12.34
CA SER A 174 9.02 13.64 13.29
C SER A 174 9.33 14.31 14.62
N VAL A 175 10.49 14.05 15.21
CA VAL A 175 10.88 14.68 16.48
C VAL A 175 10.86 16.21 16.36
N VAL A 176 11.48 16.76 15.31
CA VAL A 176 11.51 18.21 15.07
C VAL A 176 10.10 18.79 14.85
N GLN A 177 9.27 18.11 14.06
CA GLN A 177 7.88 18.51 13.81
C GLN A 177 7.05 18.51 15.10
N LEU A 178 7.17 17.47 15.91
CA LEU A 178 6.42 17.35 17.17
C LEU A 178 6.85 18.40 18.18
N THR A 179 8.17 18.63 18.34
CA THR A 179 8.68 19.69 19.21
C THR A 179 8.25 21.07 18.73
N TYR A 180 8.33 21.34 17.42
CA TYR A 180 7.89 22.61 16.84
C TYR A 180 6.40 22.85 17.08
N LEU A 181 5.56 21.85 16.80
CA LEU A 181 4.11 21.96 16.97
C LEU A 181 3.71 22.12 18.43
N TYR A 182 4.40 21.42 19.35
CA TYR A 182 4.20 21.56 20.79
C TYR A 182 4.44 23.01 21.28
N ILE A 183 5.47 23.67 20.75
CA ILE A 183 5.86 25.03 21.16
C ILE A 183 5.00 26.10 20.47
N THR A 184 4.79 25.98 19.16
CA THR A 184 4.25 27.07 18.33
C THR A 184 2.79 26.90 17.96
N ARG A 185 2.30 25.66 17.92
CA ARG A 185 1.00 25.27 17.35
C ARG A 185 0.78 25.71 15.89
N ASP A 186 1.86 26.07 15.18
CA ASP A 186 1.80 26.54 13.80
C ASP A 186 1.85 25.38 12.79
N TYR A 187 0.86 25.32 11.90
CA TYR A 187 0.78 24.28 10.88
C TYR A 187 1.68 24.55 9.68
N ILE A 188 1.90 25.81 9.31
CA ILE A 188 2.75 26.14 8.14
C ILE A 188 4.18 25.67 8.39
N GLY A 189 4.75 26.01 9.55
CA GLY A 189 6.08 25.57 9.96
C GLY A 189 6.19 24.05 10.06
N PHE A 190 5.14 23.36 10.53
CA PHE A 190 5.09 21.89 10.51
C PHE A 190 5.31 21.32 9.10
N ILE A 191 4.68 21.90 8.07
CA ILE A 191 4.85 21.48 6.67
C ILE A 191 6.21 21.92 6.12
N VAL A 192 6.70 23.10 6.47
CA VAL A 192 8.04 23.54 6.05
C VAL A 192 9.11 22.57 6.53
N ILE A 193 9.02 22.08 7.78
CA ILE A 193 9.91 21.04 8.30
C ILE A 193 9.79 19.75 7.47
N GLN A 194 8.60 19.38 7.01
CA GLN A 194 8.38 18.22 6.12
C GLN A 194 9.10 18.40 4.77
N VAL A 195 8.99 19.59 4.17
CA VAL A 195 9.68 19.92 2.90
C VAL A 195 11.19 19.84 3.09
N VAL A 196 11.72 20.43 4.16
CA VAL A 196 13.16 20.41 4.48
C VAL A 196 13.64 18.98 4.75
N GLY A 197 12.89 18.18 5.51
CA GLY A 197 13.20 16.78 5.78
C GLY A 197 13.26 15.94 4.52
N THR A 198 12.26 16.10 3.63
CA THR A 198 12.20 15.41 2.33
C THR A 198 13.35 15.83 1.43
N PHE A 199 13.66 17.12 1.35
CA PHE A 199 14.79 17.63 0.59
C PHE A 199 16.11 17.08 1.14
N GLY A 200 16.32 17.15 2.46
CA GLY A 200 17.50 16.65 3.16
C GLY A 200 17.76 15.17 2.90
N LEU A 201 16.73 14.32 2.98
CA LEU A 201 16.83 12.89 2.65
C LEU A 201 17.26 12.66 1.20
N ASN A 202 16.66 13.41 0.27
CA ASN A 202 16.96 13.31 -1.16
C ASN A 202 18.40 13.72 -1.47
N VAL A 203 18.86 14.83 -0.88
CA VAL A 203 20.23 15.33 -1.00
C VAL A 203 21.23 14.35 -0.38
N PHE A 204 20.94 13.84 0.82
CA PHE A 204 21.78 12.84 1.48
C PHE A 204 22.00 11.60 0.60
N LEU A 205 20.92 11.01 0.08
CA LEU A 205 21.01 9.85 -0.81
C LEU A 205 21.74 10.18 -2.12
N ALA A 206 21.55 11.38 -2.65
CA ALA A 206 22.26 11.85 -3.84
C ALA A 206 23.77 12.00 -3.61
N ILE A 207 24.19 12.53 -2.46
CA ILE A 207 25.60 12.67 -2.07
C ILE A 207 26.20 11.29 -1.82
N TYR A 208 25.49 10.42 -1.10
CA TYR A 208 25.94 9.07 -0.81
C TYR A 208 26.11 8.23 -2.08
N ALA A 209 25.18 8.35 -3.04
CA ALA A 209 25.30 7.71 -4.35
C ALA A 209 26.54 8.20 -5.10
N ASN A 210 26.77 9.52 -5.13
CA ASN A 210 27.96 10.11 -5.77
C ASN A 210 29.27 9.68 -5.11
N LYS A 211 29.28 9.48 -3.79
CA LYS A 211 30.47 9.01 -3.07
C LYS A 211 30.75 7.54 -3.36
N LYS A 212 29.71 6.70 -3.33
CA LYS A 212 29.82 5.24 -3.52
C LYS A 212 30.06 4.84 -4.98
N TYR A 213 29.42 5.53 -5.91
CA TYR A 213 29.53 5.32 -7.36
C TYR A 213 30.21 6.54 -7.98
N ALA A 214 31.47 6.77 -7.62
CA ALA A 214 32.23 7.96 -8.04
C ALA A 214 32.29 8.14 -9.57
N TYR A 215 32.20 7.05 -10.35
CA TYR A 215 32.15 7.07 -11.81
C TYR A 215 30.90 7.76 -12.39
N LEU A 216 29.86 7.98 -11.57
CA LEU A 216 28.70 8.78 -11.94
C LEU A 216 28.98 10.29 -11.94
N LYS A 217 30.09 10.75 -11.33
CA LYS A 217 30.47 12.17 -11.31
C LYS A 217 30.91 12.65 -12.70
N GLY A 218 30.66 13.91 -13.00
CA GLY A 218 31.00 14.55 -14.27
C GLY A 218 30.00 14.29 -15.40
N LYS A 219 30.18 14.97 -16.55
CA LYS A 219 29.32 14.82 -17.73
C LYS A 219 29.54 13.43 -18.37
N THR A 220 28.50 12.88 -19.00
CA THR A 220 28.63 11.70 -19.86
C THR A 220 28.95 12.16 -21.28
N THR A 221 29.92 11.54 -21.92
CA THR A 221 30.22 11.71 -23.35
C THR A 221 29.48 10.67 -24.19
N GLU A 222 29.17 9.51 -23.61
CA GLU A 222 28.36 8.47 -24.25
C GLU A 222 26.88 8.84 -24.24
N LYS A 223 26.24 8.66 -25.41
CA LYS A 223 24.79 8.71 -25.60
C LYS A 223 24.30 7.30 -25.87
N LEU A 224 23.16 6.96 -25.27
CA LEU A 224 22.47 5.72 -25.61
C LEU A 224 22.00 5.78 -27.07
N GLU A 225 22.03 4.64 -27.74
CA GLU A 225 21.49 4.52 -29.09
C GLU A 225 20.00 4.86 -29.11
N LYS A 226 19.52 5.49 -30.20
CA LYS A 226 18.11 5.86 -30.34
C LYS A 226 17.18 4.64 -30.18
N ALA A 227 17.59 3.47 -30.64
CA ALA A 227 16.87 2.23 -30.49
C ALA A 227 16.74 1.81 -29.02
N GLU A 228 17.80 1.95 -28.22
CA GLU A 228 17.79 1.66 -26.79
C GLU A 228 16.88 2.62 -26.03
N VAL A 229 16.96 3.92 -26.33
CA VAL A 229 16.05 4.94 -25.75
C VAL A 229 14.59 4.63 -26.08
N LYS A 230 14.29 4.20 -27.32
CA LYS A 230 12.95 3.80 -27.73
C LYS A 230 12.44 2.60 -26.93
N THR A 231 13.27 1.58 -26.74
CA THR A 231 12.93 0.41 -25.92
C THR A 231 12.67 0.79 -24.47
N ILE A 232 13.50 1.67 -23.89
CA ILE A 232 13.29 2.19 -22.53
C ILE A 232 11.93 2.89 -22.44
N PHE A 233 11.61 3.78 -23.38
CA PHE A 233 10.35 4.52 -23.36
C PHE A 233 9.13 3.62 -23.55
N GLN A 234 9.23 2.57 -24.37
CA GLN A 234 8.19 1.56 -24.53
C GLN A 234 7.93 0.81 -23.20
N ASN A 235 9.00 0.43 -22.48
CA ASN A 235 8.87 -0.21 -21.18
C ASN A 235 8.23 0.72 -20.14
N VAL A 236 8.62 2.00 -20.13
CA VAL A 236 8.00 3.03 -19.28
C VAL A 236 6.50 3.14 -19.57
N LYS A 237 6.10 3.27 -20.83
CA LYS A 237 4.69 3.39 -21.23
C LYS A 237 3.87 2.18 -20.81
N ALA A 238 4.39 0.98 -21.01
CA ALA A 238 3.72 -0.26 -20.63
C ALA A 238 3.53 -0.37 -19.10
N LEU A 239 4.57 -0.03 -18.32
CA LEU A 239 4.50 -0.04 -16.86
C LEU A 239 3.56 1.04 -16.32
N ALA A 240 3.55 2.23 -16.93
CA ALA A 240 2.66 3.32 -16.54
C ALA A 240 1.18 2.98 -16.77
N MET A 241 0.84 2.41 -17.94
CA MET A 241 -0.53 1.98 -18.25
C MET A 241 -1.07 0.95 -17.26
N TYR A 242 -0.23 0.01 -16.84
CA TYR A 242 -0.63 -1.04 -15.91
C TYR A 242 -0.91 -0.52 -14.49
N LYS A 243 -0.17 0.51 -14.06
CA LYS A 243 -0.32 1.09 -12.71
C LYS A 243 -1.37 2.19 -12.61
N PHE A 244 -1.79 2.77 -13.73
CA PHE A 244 -2.72 3.91 -13.78
C PHE A 244 -3.99 3.68 -12.95
N GLY A 245 -4.70 2.59 -13.25
CA GLY A 245 -5.98 2.30 -12.59
C GLY A 245 -5.84 2.11 -11.08
N SER A 246 -4.70 1.60 -10.59
CA SER A 246 -4.48 1.42 -9.16
C SER A 246 -4.25 2.74 -8.42
N ILE A 247 -3.64 3.75 -9.04
CA ILE A 247 -3.43 5.05 -8.38
C ILE A 247 -4.70 5.84 -8.30
N ILE A 248 -5.49 5.83 -9.38
CA ILE A 248 -6.81 6.48 -9.36
C ILE A 248 -7.68 5.85 -8.26
N MET A 249 -7.72 4.51 -8.19
CA MET A 249 -8.47 3.79 -7.15
C MET A 249 -8.08 4.20 -5.73
N ASN A 250 -6.79 4.41 -5.46
CA ASN A 250 -6.32 4.70 -4.11
C ASN A 250 -6.33 6.19 -3.75
N GLY A 251 -6.29 7.08 -4.75
CA GLY A 251 -6.16 8.53 -4.55
C GLY A 251 -7.45 9.32 -4.71
N THR A 252 -8.56 8.73 -5.16
CA THR A 252 -9.81 9.48 -5.44
C THR A 252 -10.78 9.53 -4.28
N ASP A 253 -10.81 8.54 -3.39
CA ASP A 253 -11.76 8.48 -2.28
C ASP A 253 -11.70 9.74 -1.39
N SER A 254 -10.51 10.16 -0.95
CA SER A 254 -10.37 11.38 -0.12
C SER A 254 -10.76 12.66 -0.85
N ILE A 255 -10.57 12.73 -2.17
CA ILE A 255 -10.97 13.89 -2.98
C ILE A 255 -12.50 13.97 -3.04
N ILE A 256 -13.17 12.85 -3.29
CA ILE A 256 -14.64 12.78 -3.35
C ILE A 256 -15.23 13.05 -1.95
N ILE A 257 -14.67 12.46 -0.89
CA ILE A 257 -15.13 12.70 0.48
C ILE A 257 -14.96 14.18 0.85
N ALA A 258 -13.83 14.81 0.53
CA ALA A 258 -13.63 16.24 0.82
C ALA A 258 -14.62 17.14 0.09
N ALA A 259 -14.85 16.87 -1.20
CA ALA A 259 -15.71 17.68 -2.06
C ALA A 259 -17.20 17.54 -1.69
N PHE A 260 -17.66 16.35 -1.31
CA PHE A 260 -19.07 16.07 -1.07
C PHE A 260 -19.47 16.04 0.42
N LEU A 261 -18.53 15.71 1.31
CA LEU A 261 -18.79 15.48 2.74
C LEU A 261 -17.97 16.39 3.67
N GLY A 262 -16.90 17.03 3.17
CA GLY A 262 -16.07 17.99 3.90
C GLY A 262 -14.84 17.37 4.57
N LEU A 263 -13.89 18.25 4.94
CA LEU A 263 -12.55 17.85 5.43
C LEU A 263 -12.59 17.09 6.76
N SER A 264 -13.48 17.45 7.68
CA SER A 264 -13.63 16.74 8.96
C SER A 264 -13.91 15.25 8.77
N VAL A 265 -14.74 14.88 7.77
CA VAL A 265 -15.05 13.47 7.47
C VAL A 265 -13.82 12.75 6.92
N VAL A 266 -13.03 13.42 6.05
CA VAL A 266 -11.76 12.88 5.54
C VAL A 266 -10.77 12.66 6.69
N GLY A 267 -10.66 13.63 7.60
CA GLY A 267 -9.78 13.55 8.77
C GLY A 267 -10.12 12.36 9.67
N ILE A 268 -11.39 12.18 10.00
CA ILE A 268 -11.87 11.02 10.76
C ILE A 268 -11.58 9.71 10.01
N TYR A 269 -11.97 9.61 8.74
CA TYR A 269 -11.76 8.40 7.94
C TYR A 269 -10.28 8.02 7.80
N SER A 270 -9.38 9.00 7.70
CA SER A 270 -7.94 8.76 7.59
C SER A 270 -7.34 8.05 8.82
N ASN A 271 -7.96 8.17 9.99
CA ASN A 271 -7.52 7.43 11.20
C ASN A 271 -7.86 5.94 11.09
N TYR A 272 -9.01 5.59 10.51
CA TYR A 272 -9.35 4.20 10.20
C TYR A 272 -8.41 3.61 9.15
N LEU A 273 -8.09 4.39 8.11
CA LEU A 273 -7.13 3.99 7.09
C LEU A 273 -5.73 3.78 7.66
N LEU A 274 -5.28 4.58 8.64
CA LEU A 274 -3.99 4.38 9.31
C LEU A 274 -3.91 3.00 9.98
N ILE A 275 -4.96 2.61 10.72
CA ILE A 275 -5.04 1.31 11.40
C ILE A 275 -5.04 0.17 10.38
N ILE A 276 -5.85 0.29 9.33
CA ILE A 276 -5.94 -0.74 8.28
C ILE A 276 -4.63 -0.86 7.52
N ALA A 277 -3.99 0.25 7.17
CA ALA A 277 -2.71 0.26 6.49
C ALA A 277 -1.61 -0.40 7.34
N ALA A 278 -1.62 -0.21 8.66
CA ALA A 278 -0.70 -0.89 9.56
C ALA A 278 -0.89 -2.42 9.49
N VAL A 279 -2.13 -2.90 9.56
CA VAL A 279 -2.45 -4.33 9.43
C VAL A 279 -2.05 -4.89 8.06
N VAL A 280 -2.45 -4.22 6.98
CA VAL A 280 -2.13 -4.62 5.59
C VAL A 280 -0.61 -4.67 5.37
N THR A 281 0.14 -3.72 5.94
CA THR A 281 1.61 -3.69 5.81
C THR A 281 2.24 -4.94 6.42
N VAL A 282 1.81 -5.35 7.60
CA VAL A 282 2.29 -6.58 8.25
C VAL A 282 1.89 -7.82 7.45
N LEU A 283 0.63 -7.91 7.02
CA LEU A 283 0.11 -9.01 6.21
C LEU A 283 0.85 -9.19 4.89
N SER A 284 1.08 -8.08 4.18
CA SER A 284 1.72 -8.09 2.86
C SER A 284 3.13 -8.67 2.92
N ARG A 285 3.88 -8.44 4.00
CA ARG A 285 5.22 -9.02 4.18
C ARG A 285 5.17 -10.55 4.28
N ALA A 286 4.21 -11.08 5.04
CA ALA A 286 4.01 -12.52 5.15
C ALA A 286 3.57 -13.12 3.80
N LEU A 287 2.57 -12.53 3.15
CA LEU A 287 2.01 -13.03 1.89
C LEU A 287 2.98 -12.91 0.70
N ASN A 288 3.74 -11.82 0.60
CA ASN A 288 4.69 -11.60 -0.49
C ASN A 288 5.84 -12.61 -0.48
N SER A 289 6.21 -13.16 0.68
CA SER A 289 7.23 -14.22 0.79
C SER A 289 6.88 -15.48 -0.03
N ILE A 290 5.59 -15.72 -0.28
CA ILE A 290 5.08 -16.90 -0.98
C ILE A 290 5.09 -16.69 -2.51
N THR A 291 5.09 -15.44 -2.98
CA THR A 291 4.94 -15.09 -4.40
C THR A 291 6.03 -15.71 -5.29
N GLY A 292 7.29 -15.74 -4.84
CA GLY A 292 8.39 -16.34 -5.59
C GLY A 292 8.21 -17.86 -5.80
N SER A 293 7.75 -18.57 -4.76
CA SER A 293 7.47 -20.00 -4.82
C SER A 293 6.31 -20.32 -5.77
N ILE A 294 5.29 -19.46 -5.81
CA ILE A 294 4.17 -19.58 -6.75
C ILE A 294 4.65 -19.35 -8.19
N GLY A 295 5.52 -18.36 -8.42
CA GLY A 295 6.11 -18.12 -9.73
C GLY A 295 6.90 -19.32 -10.27
N HIS A 296 7.72 -19.95 -9.42
CA HIS A 296 8.42 -21.18 -9.78
C HIS A 296 7.44 -22.32 -10.13
N LEU A 297 6.41 -22.53 -9.32
CA LEU A 297 5.40 -23.56 -9.57
C LEU A 297 4.63 -23.33 -10.89
N ASN A 298 4.34 -22.08 -11.23
CA ASN A 298 3.57 -21.76 -12.42
C ASN A 298 4.31 -22.05 -13.73
N ASN A 299 5.65 -22.16 -13.69
CA ASN A 299 6.47 -22.62 -14.81
C ASN A 299 6.51 -24.15 -14.98
N ALA A 300 6.01 -24.92 -14.01
CA ALA A 300 5.97 -26.38 -14.12
C ALA A 300 4.83 -26.85 -15.05
N ASN A 301 5.01 -28.00 -15.70
CA ASN A 301 3.99 -28.61 -16.58
C ASN A 301 2.97 -29.46 -15.80
N ASP A 302 2.41 -28.93 -14.70
CA ASP A 302 1.40 -29.61 -13.89
C ASP A 302 0.28 -28.64 -13.48
N ASP A 303 -0.74 -28.53 -14.33
CA ASP A 303 -1.86 -27.62 -14.14
C ASP A 303 -2.74 -28.03 -12.94
N ALA A 304 -2.82 -29.33 -12.63
CA ALA A 304 -3.54 -29.85 -11.46
C ALA A 304 -2.84 -29.45 -10.15
N LYS A 305 -1.51 -29.51 -10.12
CA LYS A 305 -0.72 -29.07 -8.96
C LYS A 305 -0.83 -27.57 -8.73
N LYS A 306 -0.80 -26.77 -9.80
CA LYS A 306 -1.02 -25.31 -9.72
C LYS A 306 -2.38 -25.00 -9.08
N GLU A 307 -3.45 -25.66 -9.52
CA GLU A 307 -4.78 -25.47 -8.94
C GLU A 307 -4.83 -25.93 -7.46
N GLN A 308 -4.20 -27.05 -7.12
CA GLN A 308 -4.13 -27.53 -5.74
C GLN A 308 -3.47 -26.49 -4.82
N VAL A 309 -2.34 -25.93 -5.24
CA VAL A 309 -1.62 -24.91 -4.45
C VAL A 309 -2.40 -23.59 -4.43
N PHE A 310 -3.11 -23.24 -5.50
CA PHE A 310 -4.00 -22.10 -5.52
C PHE A 310 -5.10 -22.23 -4.46
N LYS A 311 -5.76 -23.39 -4.36
CA LYS A 311 -6.78 -23.64 -3.33
C LYS A 311 -6.21 -23.59 -1.92
N GLN A 312 -5.00 -24.11 -1.70
CA GLN A 312 -4.30 -23.99 -0.40
C GLN A 312 -3.99 -22.53 -0.06
N LEU A 313 -3.51 -21.75 -1.02
CA LEU A 313 -3.26 -20.32 -0.81
C LEU A 313 -4.56 -19.58 -0.51
N PHE A 314 -5.63 -19.86 -1.28
CA PHE A 314 -6.94 -19.28 -1.06
C PHE A 314 -7.47 -19.63 0.34
N PHE A 315 -7.31 -20.87 0.79
CA PHE A 315 -7.68 -21.30 2.14
C PHE A 315 -6.96 -20.48 3.23
N ILE A 316 -5.65 -20.27 3.08
CA ILE A 316 -4.84 -19.50 4.05
C ILE A 316 -5.26 -18.03 4.05
N VAL A 317 -5.45 -17.44 2.88
CA VAL A 317 -5.90 -16.05 2.74
C VAL A 317 -7.30 -15.90 3.34
N ALA A 318 -8.23 -16.81 3.03
CA ALA A 318 -9.57 -16.80 3.59
C ALA A 318 -9.57 -16.91 5.12
N TRP A 319 -8.68 -17.72 5.69
CA TRP A 319 -8.51 -17.82 7.15
C TRP A 319 -8.02 -16.51 7.77
N ILE A 320 -6.98 -15.90 7.17
CA ILE A 320 -6.41 -14.64 7.65
C ILE A 320 -7.45 -13.52 7.62
N TYR A 321 -8.15 -13.35 6.49
CA TYR A 321 -9.13 -12.28 6.34
C TYR A 321 -10.45 -12.57 7.07
N PHE A 322 -10.83 -13.84 7.29
CA PHE A 322 -11.88 -14.21 8.23
C PHE A 322 -11.58 -13.70 9.63
N LEU A 323 -10.40 -14.03 10.16
CA LEU A 323 -9.98 -13.66 11.51
C LEU A 323 -9.86 -12.15 11.67
N LEU A 324 -9.10 -11.50 10.78
CA LEU A 324 -8.77 -10.09 10.94
C LEU A 324 -9.93 -9.16 10.67
N SER A 325 -10.81 -9.48 9.72
CA SER A 325 -11.97 -8.62 9.43
C SER A 325 -12.93 -8.60 10.62
N ILE A 326 -13.19 -9.76 11.24
CA ILE A 326 -14.07 -9.87 12.40
C ILE A 326 -13.46 -9.15 13.61
N ILE A 327 -12.17 -9.35 13.90
CA ILE A 327 -11.49 -8.64 14.99
C ILE A 327 -11.49 -7.13 14.74
N LEU A 328 -11.13 -6.68 13.52
CA LEU A 328 -11.08 -5.26 13.18
C LEU A 328 -12.43 -4.59 13.38
N PHE A 329 -13.53 -5.20 12.94
CA PHE A 329 -14.86 -4.62 13.13
C PHE A 329 -15.19 -4.38 14.61
N ASN A 330 -14.92 -5.37 15.46
CA ASN A 330 -15.23 -5.30 16.89
C ASN A 330 -14.28 -4.38 17.67
N VAL A 331 -13.05 -4.18 17.19
CA VAL A 331 -12.00 -3.48 17.95
C VAL A 331 -11.78 -2.04 17.48
N ILE A 332 -11.99 -1.72 16.21
CA ILE A 332 -11.50 -0.43 15.64
C ILE A 332 -12.17 0.79 16.27
N ASN A 333 -13.48 0.77 16.51
CA ASN A 333 -14.19 1.86 17.18
C ASN A 333 -13.75 1.97 18.66
N PRO A 334 -13.83 0.90 19.49
CA PRO A 334 -13.28 0.92 20.84
C PRO A 334 -11.84 1.41 20.94
N PHE A 335 -10.99 0.99 20.01
CA PHE A 335 -9.60 1.43 19.95
C PHE A 335 -9.49 2.94 19.69
N ILE A 336 -10.23 3.47 18.71
CA ILE A 336 -10.24 4.91 18.40
C ILE A 336 -10.78 5.72 19.58
N THR A 337 -11.84 5.23 20.24
CA THR A 337 -12.41 5.85 21.44
C THR A 337 -11.34 6.01 22.53
N LEU A 338 -10.61 4.94 22.83
CA LEU A 338 -9.55 4.95 23.85
C LEU A 338 -8.30 5.74 23.43
N TRP A 339 -8.05 5.84 22.12
CA TRP A 339 -6.85 6.47 21.59
C TRP A 339 -6.98 7.99 21.42
N ILE A 340 -8.02 8.45 20.74
CA ILE A 340 -8.18 9.86 20.33
C ILE A 340 -9.59 10.42 20.62
N GLY A 341 -10.45 9.63 21.25
CA GLY A 341 -11.74 10.08 21.79
C GLY A 341 -12.94 9.88 20.85
N GLU A 342 -14.14 10.01 21.44
CA GLU A 342 -15.42 9.69 20.79
C GLU A 342 -15.73 10.51 19.55
N SER A 343 -15.19 11.73 19.48
CA SER A 343 -15.45 12.63 18.37
C SER A 343 -14.87 12.13 17.03
N PHE A 344 -14.02 11.09 17.05
CA PHE A 344 -13.44 10.44 15.88
C PHE A 344 -14.11 9.11 15.50
N ILE A 345 -15.24 8.76 16.13
CA ILE A 345 -15.94 7.51 15.83
C ILE A 345 -16.80 7.66 14.56
N LEU A 346 -16.73 6.66 13.69
CA LEU A 346 -17.64 6.47 12.56
C LEU A 346 -18.79 5.53 12.94
N GLY A 347 -19.96 5.76 12.34
CA GLY A 347 -21.13 4.92 12.53
C GLY A 347 -20.90 3.47 12.09
N THR A 348 -21.58 2.53 12.73
CA THR A 348 -21.40 1.08 12.54
C THR A 348 -21.53 0.65 11.07
N GLY A 349 -22.46 1.24 10.30
CA GLY A 349 -22.60 0.96 8.87
C GLY A 349 -21.38 1.36 8.04
N THR A 350 -20.75 2.49 8.38
CA THR A 350 -19.50 2.91 7.75
C THR A 350 -18.36 1.96 8.13
N VAL A 351 -18.24 1.59 9.40
CA VAL A 351 -17.21 0.64 9.86
C VAL A 351 -17.36 -0.72 9.16
N LEU A 352 -18.59 -1.20 9.00
CA LEU A 352 -18.88 -2.41 8.23
C LEU A 352 -18.42 -2.28 6.77
N ALA A 353 -18.69 -1.15 6.11
CA ALA A 353 -18.21 -0.91 4.76
C ALA A 353 -16.68 -0.86 4.68
N ILE A 354 -16.01 -0.23 5.66
CA ILE A 354 -14.55 -0.18 5.74
C ILE A 354 -13.96 -1.60 5.84
N VAL A 355 -14.46 -2.41 6.78
CA VAL A 355 -14.01 -3.78 7.00
C VAL A 355 -14.37 -4.68 5.82
N GLY A 356 -15.53 -4.47 5.20
CA GLY A 356 -15.92 -5.16 3.97
C GLY A 356 -14.98 -4.86 2.80
N SER A 357 -14.56 -3.61 2.63
CA SER A 357 -13.56 -3.21 1.63
C SER A 357 -12.21 -3.87 1.89
N PHE A 358 -11.76 -3.91 3.16
CA PHE A 358 -10.57 -4.63 3.58
C PHE A 358 -10.64 -6.13 3.26
N TYR A 359 -11.75 -6.80 3.57
CA TYR A 359 -11.98 -8.21 3.28
C TYR A 359 -11.93 -8.49 1.77
N VAL A 360 -12.69 -7.73 0.97
CA VAL A 360 -12.76 -7.92 -0.49
C VAL A 360 -11.39 -7.69 -1.14
N ASN A 361 -10.68 -6.63 -0.74
CA ASN A 361 -9.33 -6.38 -1.23
C ASN A 361 -8.37 -7.54 -0.90
N GLY A 362 -8.45 -8.05 0.32
CA GLY A 362 -7.64 -9.15 0.78
C GLY A 362 -7.85 -10.48 0.06
N MET A 363 -9.12 -10.85 -0.11
CA MET A 363 -9.54 -12.09 -0.75
C MET A 363 -9.15 -12.15 -2.25
N GLN A 364 -8.81 -11.02 -2.87
CA GLN A 364 -8.29 -10.97 -4.24
C GLN A 364 -6.83 -11.48 -4.34
N PHE A 365 -6.08 -11.54 -3.24
CA PHE A 365 -4.65 -11.85 -3.25
C PHE A 365 -4.27 -13.14 -4.03
N PRO A 366 -4.96 -14.29 -3.89
CA PRO A 366 -4.61 -15.50 -4.63
C PRO A 366 -4.78 -15.34 -6.14
N GLY A 367 -5.90 -14.73 -6.57
CA GLY A 367 -6.19 -14.46 -7.97
C GLY A 367 -5.18 -13.51 -8.58
N TYR A 368 -4.89 -12.41 -7.89
CA TYR A 368 -3.88 -11.44 -8.27
C TYR A 368 -2.49 -12.08 -8.40
N THR A 369 -2.07 -12.86 -7.40
CA THR A 369 -0.74 -13.48 -7.36
C THR A 369 -0.56 -14.48 -8.48
N TYR A 370 -1.56 -15.33 -8.76
CA TYR A 370 -1.48 -16.27 -9.88
C TYR A 370 -1.51 -15.57 -11.23
N ARG A 371 -2.39 -14.58 -11.42
CA ARG A 371 -2.45 -13.81 -12.67
C ARG A 371 -1.11 -13.15 -12.99
N THR A 372 -0.49 -12.51 -11.99
CA THR A 372 0.78 -11.81 -12.17
C THR A 372 1.95 -12.76 -12.41
N THR A 373 2.04 -13.85 -11.64
CA THR A 373 3.13 -14.84 -11.79
C THR A 373 3.01 -15.70 -13.05
N MET A 374 1.80 -15.90 -13.59
CA MET A 374 1.57 -16.53 -14.89
C MET A 374 1.80 -15.60 -16.09
N GLY A 375 2.12 -14.32 -15.86
CA GLY A 375 2.35 -13.36 -16.94
C GLY A 375 1.10 -12.90 -17.68
N LEU A 376 -0.10 -13.06 -17.09
CA LEU A 376 -1.38 -12.71 -17.72
C LEU A 376 -1.70 -11.20 -17.67
N PHE A 377 -0.68 -10.36 -17.87
CA PHE A 377 -0.78 -8.90 -17.80
C PHE A 377 -1.54 -8.33 -18.99
N ARG A 378 -1.31 -8.86 -20.20
CA ARG A 378 -1.93 -8.37 -21.43
C ARG A 378 -3.44 -8.59 -21.42
N GLN A 379 -3.88 -9.72 -20.89
CA GLN A 379 -5.29 -10.13 -20.80
C GLN A 379 -6.05 -9.28 -19.77
N GLY A 380 -5.41 -8.89 -18.66
CA GLY A 380 -6.02 -8.10 -17.59
C GLY A 380 -5.82 -6.59 -17.66
N ARG A 381 -5.12 -6.06 -18.68
CA ARG A 381 -4.62 -4.67 -18.68
C ARG A 381 -5.67 -3.56 -18.53
N TYR A 382 -6.90 -3.78 -18.98
CA TYR A 382 -7.96 -2.77 -18.93
C TYR A 382 -8.81 -2.85 -17.64
N VAL A 383 -8.70 -3.93 -16.87
CA VAL A 383 -9.53 -4.17 -15.68
C VAL A 383 -9.31 -3.09 -14.61
N PRO A 384 -8.07 -2.69 -14.27
CA PRO A 384 -7.88 -1.64 -13.27
C PRO A 384 -8.44 -0.28 -13.70
N ILE A 385 -8.45 0.01 -15.01
CA ILE A 385 -8.99 1.26 -15.55
C ILE A 385 -10.52 1.24 -15.45
N ALA A 386 -11.16 0.15 -15.88
CA ALA A 386 -12.61 -0.03 -15.75
C ALA A 386 -13.06 0.04 -14.28
N MET A 387 -12.29 -0.58 -13.37
CA MET A 387 -12.52 -0.51 -11.93
C MET A 387 -12.47 0.95 -11.45
N ALA A 388 -11.45 1.72 -11.84
CA ALA A 388 -11.28 3.11 -11.43
C ALA A 388 -12.39 4.03 -11.94
N VAL A 389 -12.78 3.92 -13.21
CA VAL A 389 -13.88 4.70 -13.78
C VAL A 389 -15.19 4.37 -13.06
N LEU A 390 -15.49 3.08 -12.87
CA LEU A 390 -16.70 2.65 -12.18
C LEU A 390 -16.71 3.12 -10.72
N ASN A 391 -15.56 3.05 -10.03
CA ASN A 391 -15.43 3.53 -8.66
C ASN A 391 -15.71 5.02 -8.55
N ILE A 392 -15.13 5.89 -9.38
CA ILE A 392 -15.39 7.33 -9.34
C ILE A 392 -16.89 7.62 -9.55
N ILE A 393 -17.50 7.02 -10.58
CA ILE A 393 -18.91 7.24 -10.90
C ILE A 393 -19.80 6.83 -9.72
N LEU A 394 -19.62 5.61 -9.21
CA LEU A 394 -20.40 5.11 -8.08
C LEU A 394 -20.12 5.89 -6.79
N SER A 395 -18.87 6.30 -6.54
CA SER A 395 -18.49 7.06 -5.34
C SER A 395 -19.16 8.42 -5.34
N ILE A 396 -19.26 9.11 -6.48
CA ILE A 396 -19.97 10.39 -6.58
C ILE A 396 -21.48 10.17 -6.32
N ILE A 397 -22.11 9.22 -7.01
CA ILE A 397 -23.55 8.94 -6.86
C ILE A 397 -23.86 8.55 -5.41
N PHE A 398 -23.06 7.66 -4.81
CA PHE A 398 -23.31 7.15 -3.47
C PHE A 398 -22.86 8.12 -2.37
N ALA A 399 -21.91 9.02 -2.60
CA ALA A 399 -21.60 10.10 -1.66
C ALA A 399 -22.84 10.98 -1.41
N ILE A 400 -23.60 11.29 -2.46
CA ILE A 400 -24.80 12.13 -2.39
C ILE A 400 -25.91 11.43 -1.59
N HIS A 401 -26.12 10.12 -1.78
CA HIS A 401 -27.25 9.39 -1.20
C HIS A 401 -26.94 8.71 0.14
N PHE A 402 -25.70 8.25 0.34
CA PHE A 402 -25.30 7.38 1.46
C PHE A 402 -24.06 7.90 2.22
N GLY A 403 -23.60 9.12 1.92
CA GLY A 403 -22.45 9.74 2.59
C GLY A 403 -21.16 8.92 2.46
N LEU A 404 -20.36 8.89 3.53
CA LEU A 404 -19.07 8.21 3.56
C LEU A 404 -19.20 6.70 3.32
N THR A 405 -20.24 6.09 3.90
CA THR A 405 -20.56 4.67 3.68
C THR A 405 -20.73 4.39 2.19
N GLY A 406 -21.41 5.28 1.48
CA GLY A 406 -21.62 5.18 0.03
C GLY A 406 -20.33 5.13 -0.78
N VAL A 407 -19.39 6.03 -0.50
CA VAL A 407 -18.07 6.07 -1.17
C VAL A 407 -17.33 4.74 -0.99
N ILE A 408 -17.32 4.19 0.22
CA ILE A 408 -16.62 2.94 0.50
C ILE A 408 -17.32 1.74 -0.16
N VAL A 409 -18.66 1.73 -0.19
CA VAL A 409 -19.45 0.72 -0.89
C VAL A 409 -19.22 0.75 -2.40
N ALA A 410 -19.04 1.94 -2.99
CA ALA A 410 -18.64 2.07 -4.39
C ALA A 410 -17.27 1.40 -4.66
N THR A 411 -16.31 1.53 -3.74
CA THR A 411 -15.01 0.83 -3.82
C THR A 411 -15.18 -0.69 -3.74
N ILE A 412 -16.08 -1.20 -2.89
CA ILE A 412 -16.40 -2.63 -2.82
C ILE A 412 -17.01 -3.13 -4.13
N ILE A 413 -18.06 -2.48 -4.62
CA ILE A 413 -18.80 -2.92 -5.82
C ILE A 413 -17.90 -2.88 -7.05
N SER A 414 -17.18 -1.78 -7.25
CA SER A 414 -16.26 -1.64 -8.38
C SER A 414 -15.22 -2.76 -8.41
N ARG A 415 -14.66 -3.16 -7.26
CA ARG A 415 -13.76 -4.31 -7.13
C ARG A 415 -14.44 -5.64 -7.41
N LEU A 416 -15.62 -5.86 -6.83
CA LEU A 416 -16.37 -7.12 -6.98
C LEU A 416 -16.73 -7.39 -8.44
N VAL A 417 -17.16 -6.37 -9.19
CA VAL A 417 -17.57 -6.55 -10.59
C VAL A 417 -16.41 -6.51 -11.59
N THR A 418 -15.19 -6.20 -11.14
CA THR A 418 -14.00 -6.15 -12.00
C THR A 418 -12.95 -7.17 -11.57
N THR A 419 -11.99 -6.81 -10.71
CA THR A 419 -10.83 -7.64 -10.38
C THR A 419 -11.22 -8.94 -9.66
N THR A 420 -12.27 -8.96 -8.83
CA THR A 420 -12.74 -10.20 -8.19
C THR A 420 -13.30 -11.21 -9.20
N ILE A 421 -13.77 -10.76 -10.36
CA ILE A 421 -14.28 -11.66 -11.41
C ILE A 421 -13.18 -12.00 -12.41
N ILE A 422 -12.47 -10.99 -12.91
CA ILE A 422 -11.59 -11.15 -14.07
C ILE A 422 -10.29 -11.86 -13.70
N ASP A 423 -9.64 -11.53 -12.58
CA ASP A 423 -8.37 -12.17 -12.20
C ASP A 423 -8.52 -13.71 -12.06
N PRO A 424 -9.47 -14.24 -11.27
CA PRO A 424 -9.67 -15.68 -11.19
C PRO A 424 -10.18 -16.28 -12.50
N TYR A 425 -10.99 -15.56 -13.28
CA TYR A 425 -11.40 -16.02 -14.61
C TYR A 425 -10.20 -16.27 -15.53
N LEU A 426 -9.27 -15.31 -15.59
CA LEU A 426 -8.04 -15.44 -16.39
C LEU A 426 -7.17 -16.59 -15.90
N VAL A 427 -6.99 -16.73 -14.59
CA VAL A 427 -6.19 -17.81 -13.98
C VAL A 427 -6.81 -19.17 -14.26
N TYR A 428 -8.13 -19.34 -14.09
CA TYR A 428 -8.79 -20.61 -14.35
C TYR A 428 -8.80 -20.97 -15.84
N ARG A 429 -9.07 -20.00 -16.73
CA ARG A 429 -9.13 -20.24 -18.17
C ARG A 429 -7.77 -20.51 -18.79
N PHE A 430 -6.77 -19.68 -18.50
CA PHE A 430 -5.46 -19.74 -19.15
C PHE A 430 -4.42 -20.51 -18.33
N GLY A 431 -4.51 -20.48 -17.00
CA GLY A 431 -3.58 -21.15 -16.12
C GLY A 431 -3.95 -22.60 -15.82
N PHE A 432 -5.19 -22.85 -15.37
CA PHE A 432 -5.66 -24.19 -14.98
C PHE A 432 -6.41 -24.92 -16.08
N LYS A 433 -6.77 -24.24 -17.17
CA LYS A 433 -7.60 -24.74 -18.27
C LYS A 433 -8.91 -25.37 -17.79
N LYS A 434 -9.55 -24.72 -16.81
CA LYS A 434 -10.79 -25.16 -16.15
C LYS A 434 -11.83 -24.04 -16.06
N LYS A 435 -13.07 -24.42 -15.76
CA LYS A 435 -14.16 -23.46 -15.50
C LYS A 435 -13.96 -22.76 -14.15
N VAL A 436 -14.14 -21.44 -14.12
CA VAL A 436 -13.98 -20.59 -12.93
C VAL A 436 -15.03 -20.84 -11.83
N GLY A 437 -16.13 -21.54 -12.12
CA GLY A 437 -17.23 -21.73 -11.16
C GLY A 437 -16.81 -22.30 -9.79
N SER A 438 -15.76 -23.14 -9.74
CA SER A 438 -15.22 -23.64 -8.47
C SER A 438 -14.63 -22.53 -7.59
N TYR A 439 -14.07 -21.47 -8.18
CA TYR A 439 -13.57 -20.31 -7.45
C TYR A 439 -14.70 -19.56 -6.76
N PHE A 440 -15.77 -19.24 -7.50
CA PHE A 440 -16.88 -18.45 -6.95
C PHE A 440 -17.64 -19.22 -5.86
N LYS A 441 -17.84 -20.54 -6.03
CA LYS A 441 -18.39 -21.39 -4.96
C LYS A 441 -17.55 -21.34 -3.70
N MET A 442 -16.22 -21.40 -3.85
CA MET A 442 -15.29 -21.31 -2.73
C MET A 442 -15.35 -19.93 -2.07
N TYR A 443 -15.24 -18.85 -2.85
CA TYR A 443 -15.31 -17.46 -2.37
C TYR A 443 -16.60 -17.19 -1.60
N LEU A 444 -17.76 -17.53 -2.18
CA LEU A 444 -19.06 -17.33 -1.54
C LEU A 444 -19.19 -18.16 -0.27
N GLY A 445 -18.73 -19.41 -0.27
CA GLY A 445 -18.74 -20.26 0.93
C GLY A 445 -17.95 -19.64 2.09
N TYR A 446 -16.75 -19.13 1.83
CA TYR A 446 -15.97 -18.43 2.85
C TYR A 446 -16.58 -17.10 3.28
N ALA A 447 -17.16 -16.33 2.34
CA ALA A 447 -17.82 -15.07 2.65
C ALA A 447 -19.04 -15.28 3.56
N VAL A 448 -19.87 -16.29 3.29
CA VAL A 448 -21.03 -16.64 4.13
C VAL A 448 -20.59 -17.08 5.52
N ILE A 449 -19.58 -17.96 5.63
CA ILE A 449 -19.04 -18.39 6.93
C ILE A 449 -18.49 -17.20 7.71
N THR A 450 -17.81 -16.27 7.03
CA THR A 450 -17.30 -15.03 7.65
C THR A 450 -18.46 -14.16 8.15
N ALA A 451 -19.52 -13.97 7.36
CA ALA A 451 -20.68 -13.18 7.75
C ALA A 451 -21.43 -13.77 8.96
N ILE A 452 -21.56 -15.09 9.03
CA ILE A 452 -22.19 -15.77 10.18
C ILE A 452 -21.33 -15.60 11.44
N ALA A 453 -20.03 -15.88 11.35
CA ALA A 453 -19.11 -15.73 12.49
C ALA A 453 -18.99 -14.25 12.94
N PHE A 454 -19.07 -13.32 11.99
CA PHE A 454 -19.14 -11.89 12.26
C PHE A 454 -20.36 -11.55 13.13
N ALA A 455 -21.57 -11.99 12.73
CA ALA A 455 -22.78 -11.73 13.51
C ALA A 455 -22.67 -12.33 14.93
N ALA A 456 -22.11 -13.53 15.05
CA ALA A 456 -21.88 -14.19 16.34
C ALA A 456 -20.82 -13.50 17.22
N SER A 457 -19.88 -12.75 16.63
CA SER A 457 -18.81 -12.08 17.37
C SER A 457 -19.24 -10.84 18.16
N ILE A 458 -20.27 -10.14 17.68
CA ILE A 458 -20.78 -8.90 18.28
C ILE A 458 -21.22 -9.07 19.74
N PRO A 459 -22.10 -10.03 20.10
CA PRO A 459 -22.51 -10.20 21.48
C PRO A 459 -21.34 -10.60 22.39
N VAL A 460 -20.37 -11.37 21.89
CA VAL A 460 -19.16 -11.74 22.65
C VAL A 460 -18.35 -10.49 22.99
N MET A 461 -18.12 -9.61 22.00
CA MET A 461 -17.40 -8.36 22.24
C MET A 461 -18.14 -7.45 23.22
N ASN A 462 -19.45 -7.28 23.04
CA ASN A 462 -20.28 -6.44 23.91
C ASN A 462 -20.31 -6.92 25.36
N TRP A 463 -20.16 -8.23 25.59
CA TRP A 463 -20.11 -8.79 26.94
C TRP A 463 -18.77 -8.54 27.64
N ILE A 464 -17.65 -8.54 26.90
CA ILE A 464 -16.31 -8.43 27.48
C ILE A 464 -15.84 -6.98 27.58
N TYR A 465 -16.11 -6.15 26.55
CA TYR A 465 -15.60 -4.79 26.51
C TYR A 465 -16.38 -3.85 27.44
N GLN A 466 -15.67 -3.20 28.35
CA GLN A 466 -16.26 -2.28 29.35
C GLN A 466 -15.58 -0.90 29.31
N GLY A 467 -15.08 -0.46 28.15
CA GLY A 467 -14.53 0.89 28.01
C GLY A 467 -13.07 1.06 28.45
N THR A 468 -12.29 -0.02 28.62
CA THR A 468 -10.88 0.06 29.05
C THR A 468 -9.94 -0.68 28.10
N TRP A 469 -8.65 -0.30 28.10
CA TRP A 469 -7.62 -0.99 27.32
C TRP A 469 -7.52 -2.48 27.67
N LEU A 470 -7.61 -2.83 28.96
CA LEU A 470 -7.55 -4.21 29.42
C LEU A 470 -8.72 -5.03 28.86
N THR A 471 -9.96 -4.55 28.99
CA THR A 471 -11.15 -5.26 28.51
C THR A 471 -11.18 -5.34 26.98
N LEU A 472 -10.64 -4.35 26.27
CA LEU A 472 -10.48 -4.39 24.82
C LEU A 472 -9.50 -5.50 24.39
N ILE A 473 -8.34 -5.59 25.05
CA ILE A 473 -7.33 -6.62 24.76
C ILE A 473 -7.88 -8.01 25.08
N LEU A 474 -8.56 -8.17 26.21
CA LEU A 474 -9.21 -9.44 26.58
C LEU A 474 -10.30 -9.83 25.58
N GLY A 475 -11.16 -8.88 25.16
CA GLY A 475 -12.19 -9.12 24.14
C GLY A 475 -11.59 -9.56 22.80
N ALA A 476 -10.57 -8.84 22.32
CA ALA A 476 -9.85 -9.18 21.10
C ALA A 476 -9.15 -10.56 21.19
N GLY A 477 -8.52 -10.87 22.32
CA GLY A 477 -7.86 -12.15 22.58
C GLY A 477 -8.85 -13.31 22.61
N THR A 478 -9.99 -13.14 23.28
CA THR A 478 -11.07 -14.14 23.32
C THR A 478 -11.65 -14.38 21.93
N LEU A 479 -11.96 -13.33 21.18
CA LEU A 479 -12.41 -13.46 19.78
C LEU A 479 -11.37 -14.16 18.92
N PHE A 480 -10.09 -13.82 19.05
CA PHE A 480 -9.02 -14.48 18.32
C PHE A 480 -9.02 -16.00 18.56
N ILE A 481 -9.12 -16.43 19.82
CA ILE A 481 -9.14 -17.86 20.16
C ILE A 481 -10.40 -18.53 19.60
N LEU A 482 -11.58 -17.97 19.87
CA LEU A 482 -12.85 -18.54 19.44
C LEU A 482 -12.92 -18.67 17.91
N LEU A 483 -12.55 -17.62 17.18
CA LEU A 483 -12.57 -17.63 15.72
C LEU A 483 -11.61 -18.68 15.13
N ASN A 484 -10.43 -18.86 15.72
CA ASN A 484 -9.51 -19.92 15.28
C ASN A 484 -10.07 -21.32 15.54
N ILE A 485 -10.66 -21.55 16.72
CA ILE A 485 -11.32 -22.82 17.05
C ILE A 485 -12.46 -23.09 16.07
N THR A 486 -13.34 -22.10 15.84
CA THR A 486 -14.46 -22.22 14.91
C THR A 486 -13.98 -22.51 13.49
N TYR A 487 -13.00 -21.77 12.98
CA TYR A 487 -12.48 -21.97 11.63
C TYR A 487 -11.85 -23.37 11.49
N PHE A 488 -11.07 -23.81 12.48
CA PHE A 488 -10.48 -25.14 12.49
C PHE A 488 -11.54 -26.23 12.57
N ALA A 489 -12.54 -26.10 13.43
CA ALA A 489 -13.62 -27.08 13.57
C ALA A 489 -14.41 -27.26 12.27
N ILE A 490 -14.76 -26.16 11.59
CA ILE A 490 -15.49 -26.19 10.31
C ILE A 490 -14.65 -26.85 9.21
N PHE A 491 -13.36 -26.53 9.15
CA PHE A 491 -12.51 -26.90 8.01
C PHE A 491 -11.55 -28.06 8.26
N TYR A 492 -11.56 -28.68 9.44
CA TYR A 492 -10.61 -29.74 9.81
C TYR A 492 -10.55 -30.86 8.78
N LYS A 493 -11.71 -31.34 8.30
CA LYS A 493 -11.78 -32.43 7.31
C LYS A 493 -11.42 -32.00 5.89
N LYS A 494 -11.27 -30.70 5.62
CA LYS A 494 -10.99 -30.17 4.29
C LYS A 494 -9.55 -30.48 3.88
N ALA A 495 -9.35 -30.90 2.62
CA ALA A 495 -8.04 -31.35 2.12
C ALA A 495 -6.95 -30.27 2.25
N GLU A 496 -7.29 -29.00 2.04
CA GLU A 496 -6.37 -27.87 2.20
C GLU A 496 -5.91 -27.70 3.65
N CYS A 497 -6.83 -27.83 4.62
CA CYS A 497 -6.50 -27.79 6.04
C CYS A 497 -5.55 -28.94 6.42
N GLN A 498 -5.89 -30.16 6.00
CA GLN A 498 -5.06 -31.34 6.25
C GLN A 498 -3.67 -31.23 5.62
N ALA A 499 -3.56 -30.64 4.43
CA ALA A 499 -2.27 -30.39 3.78
C ALA A 499 -1.40 -29.42 4.59
N ILE A 500 -1.99 -28.38 5.18
CA ILE A 500 -1.28 -27.42 6.05
C ILE A 500 -0.82 -28.13 7.33
N ILE A 501 -1.69 -28.89 8.00
CA ILE A 501 -1.35 -29.65 9.22
C ILE A 501 -0.17 -30.58 8.96
N ARG A 502 -0.18 -31.33 7.86
CA ARG A 502 0.93 -32.24 7.49
C ARG A 502 2.25 -31.48 7.30
N ARG A 503 2.22 -30.31 6.65
CA ARG A 503 3.42 -29.46 6.49
C ARG A 503 3.95 -28.98 7.83
N VAL A 504 3.08 -28.47 8.70
CA VAL A 504 3.48 -28.00 10.05
C VAL A 504 4.10 -29.16 10.85
N LYS A 505 3.46 -30.33 10.91
CA LYS A 505 4.00 -31.53 11.56
C LYS A 505 5.37 -31.93 11.02
N SER A 506 5.57 -31.84 9.70
CA SER A 506 6.84 -32.18 9.07
C SER A 506 7.98 -31.21 9.43
N ILE A 507 7.67 -29.92 9.60
CA ILE A 507 8.65 -28.91 10.00
C ILE A 507 9.04 -29.11 11.46
N VAL A 508 8.06 -29.31 12.34
CA VAL A 508 8.31 -29.56 13.77
C VAL A 508 9.16 -30.83 13.96
N LYS A 509 8.84 -31.92 13.25
CA LYS A 509 9.62 -33.16 13.31
C LYS A 509 11.08 -32.97 12.83
N ARG A 510 11.33 -32.07 11.87
CA ARG A 510 12.68 -31.73 11.38
C ARG A 510 13.46 -30.76 12.27
N GLN A 511 12.81 -30.08 13.20
CA GLN A 511 13.48 -29.21 14.17
C GLN A 511 13.80 -29.94 15.48
N LEU A 512 13.03 -31.00 15.78
CA LEU A 512 13.23 -31.88 16.93
C LEU A 512 14.20 -33.04 16.65
N ALA A 513 14.52 -33.29 15.38
CA ALA A 513 15.54 -34.24 14.91
C ALA A 513 16.74 -33.46 14.39
#